data_AF-A0A0Q1B9V7-F1
#
_entry.id   AF-A0A0Q1B9V7-F1
#
_cell.length_a   1.000
_cell.length_b   1.000
_cell.length_c   1.000
_cell.angle_alpha   90.00
_cell.angle_beta   90.00
_cell.angle_gamma   90.00
#
_symmetry.space_group_name_H-M   'P 1'
#
loop_
_entity.id
_entity.type
_entity.pdbx_description
1 polymer ?
#
loop_
_entity_poly.entity_id
_entity_poly.type
_entity_poly.pdbx_seq_one_letter_code
_entity_poly.pdbx_strand_id
1 'polypeptide(L)'
;MLKRYQVMLYSWQESFIRKYAQEYDFSFSEAVRTFICAGIIAVNDKIIPDYQPTYGLDELVRDINLVKNGDKKLAVHDILSNLYYESRKGVEKKYGL
;
A
#
# COMPACT_ATOMS: atom_id res chain seq x y z
N MET A 1 -18.49 -9.55 6.45
CA MET A 1 -18.31 -10.15 5.10
C MET A 1 -17.42 -9.21 4.30
N LEU A 2 -16.26 -9.67 3.83
CA LEU A 2 -15.37 -8.81 3.04
C LEU A 2 -16.06 -8.44 1.72
N LYS A 3 -16.17 -7.13 1.43
CA LYS A 3 -16.71 -6.67 0.14
C LYS A 3 -15.72 -7.06 -0.96
N ARG A 4 -16.22 -7.70 -2.03
CA ARG A 4 -15.43 -8.01 -3.22
C ARG A 4 -15.50 -6.83 -4.18
N TYR A 5 -14.34 -6.37 -4.64
CA TYR A 5 -14.24 -5.30 -5.63
C TYR A 5 -13.63 -5.86 -6.91
N GLN A 6 -14.22 -5.49 -8.04
CA GLN A 6 -13.62 -5.74 -9.36
C GLN A 6 -12.86 -4.49 -9.78
N VAL A 7 -11.62 -4.68 -10.25
CA VAL A 7 -10.74 -3.59 -10.70
C VAL A 7 -10.45 -3.80 -12.18
N MET A 8 -10.66 -2.77 -12.98
CA MET A 8 -10.29 -2.75 -14.38
C MET A 8 -8.89 -2.14 -14.50
N LEU A 9 -7.97 -2.87 -15.12
CA LEU A 9 -6.58 -2.46 -15.30
C LEU A 9 -6.26 -2.37 -16.78
N TYR A 10 -5.41 -1.41 -17.14
CA TYR A 10 -4.75 -1.42 -18.44
C TYR A 10 -3.73 -2.56 -18.50
N SER A 11 -3.45 -3.06 -19.71
CA SER A 11 -2.52 -4.19 -19.92
C SER A 11 -1.13 -3.96 -19.32
N TRP A 12 -0.62 -2.73 -19.38
CA TRP A 12 0.66 -2.36 -18.79
C TRP A 12 0.64 -2.40 -17.26
N GLN A 13 -0.49 -2.02 -16.63
CA GLN A 13 -0.65 -2.07 -15.18
C GLN A 13 -0.71 -3.51 -14.69
N GLU A 14 -1.50 -4.35 -15.37
CA GLU A 14 -1.57 -5.77 -15.06
C GLU A 14 -0.20 -6.42 -15.15
N SER A 15 0.53 -6.17 -16.25
CA SER A 15 1.87 -6.73 -16.47
C SER A 15 2.86 -6.31 -15.39
N PHE A 16 2.85 -5.03 -15.02
CA PHE A 16 3.69 -4.50 -13.94
C PHE A 16 3.34 -5.13 -12.58
N ILE A 17 2.05 -5.21 -12.24
CA ILE A 17 1.57 -5.78 -10.98
C ILE A 17 1.88 -7.27 -10.89
N ARG A 18 1.76 -8.03 -11.99
CA ARG A 18 2.14 -9.45 -12.04
C ARG A 18 3.62 -9.64 -11.75
N LYS A 19 4.48 -8.84 -12.37
CA LYS A 19 5.93 -8.90 -12.12
C LYS A 19 6.25 -8.60 -10.66
N TYR A 20 5.66 -7.55 -10.10
CA TYR A 20 5.82 -7.20 -8.69
C TYR A 20 5.33 -8.32 -7.76
N ALA A 21 4.16 -8.90 -8.04
CA ALA A 21 3.63 -9.99 -7.26
C ALA A 21 4.55 -11.22 -7.25
N GLN A 22 5.16 -11.55 -8.39
CA GLN A 22 6.13 -12.64 -8.49
C GLN A 22 7.43 -12.36 -7.73
N GLU A 23 7.93 -11.12 -7.80
CA GLU A 23 9.20 -10.73 -7.15
C GLU A 23 9.13 -10.83 -5.62
N TYR A 24 7.96 -10.55 -5.04
CA TYR A 24 7.75 -10.50 -3.58
C TYR A 24 6.83 -11.60 -3.05
N ASP A 25 6.60 -12.67 -3.82
CA ASP A 25 5.76 -13.82 -3.47
C ASP A 25 4.35 -13.45 -2.97
N PHE A 26 3.69 -12.55 -3.70
CA PHE A 26 2.33 -12.12 -3.42
C PHE A 26 1.31 -12.73 -4.38
N SER A 27 0.07 -12.85 -3.91
CA SER A 27 -1.04 -12.95 -4.83
C SER A 27 -1.21 -11.64 -5.60
N PHE A 28 -1.70 -11.74 -6.84
CA PHE A 28 -2.03 -10.56 -7.66
C PHE A 28 -2.97 -9.59 -6.91
N SER A 29 -3.93 -10.12 -6.14
CA SER A 29 -4.88 -9.31 -5.38
C SER A 29 -4.24 -8.51 -4.24
N GLU A 30 -3.20 -9.06 -3.60
CA GLU A 30 -2.44 -8.37 -2.57
C GLU A 30 -1.65 -7.23 -3.19
N ALA A 31 -0.93 -7.51 -4.27
CA ALA A 31 -0.19 -6.50 -5.01
C ALA A 31 -1.09 -5.32 -5.45
N VAL A 32 -2.28 -5.61 -6.02
CA VAL A 32 -3.26 -4.56 -6.38
C VAL A 32 -3.63 -3.71 -5.16
N ARG A 33 -3.97 -4.34 -4.02
CA ARG A 33 -4.33 -3.61 -2.80
C ARG A 33 -3.18 -2.76 -2.28
N THR A 34 -1.95 -3.25 -2.37
CA THR A 34 -0.74 -2.50 -2.00
C THR A 34 -0.62 -1.23 -2.82
N PHE A 35 -0.73 -1.31 -4.14
CA PHE A 35 -0.64 -0.12 -4.99
C PHE A 35 -1.76 0.89 -4.71
N ILE A 36 -2.99 0.42 -4.46
CA ILE A 36 -4.10 1.28 -4.09
C ILE A 36 -3.82 1.99 -2.75
N CYS A 37 -3.38 1.27 -1.72
CA CYS A 37 -3.07 1.84 -0.41
C CYS A 37 -1.90 2.84 -0.50
N ALA A 38 -0.86 2.53 -1.27
CA ALA A 38 0.26 3.46 -1.49
C ALA A 38 -0.23 4.75 -2.17
N GLY A 39 -1.13 4.63 -3.16
CA GLY A 39 -1.77 5.78 -3.79
C GLY A 39 -2.62 6.60 -2.82
N ILE A 40 -3.38 5.96 -1.93
CA ILE A 40 -4.20 6.64 -0.92
C ILE A 40 -3.31 7.41 0.07
N ILE A 41 -2.24 6.79 0.60
CA ILE A 41 -1.29 7.47 1.49
C ILE A 41 -0.66 8.68 0.79
N ALA A 42 -0.26 8.54 -0.47
CA ALA A 42 0.37 9.60 -1.25
C ALA A 42 -0.50 10.86 -1.43
N VAL A 43 -1.83 10.71 -1.34
CA VAL A 43 -2.78 11.82 -1.53
C VAL A 43 -3.47 12.24 -0.23
N ASN A 44 -3.40 11.43 0.83
CA ASN A 44 -4.10 11.68 2.08
C ASN A 44 -3.65 13.01 2.73
N ASP A 45 -2.34 13.29 2.72
CA ASP A 45 -1.78 14.54 3.25
C ASP A 45 -2.24 15.78 2.46
N LYS A 46 -2.56 15.62 1.16
CA LYS A 46 -3.06 16.70 0.29
C LYS A 46 -4.56 16.90 0.37
N ILE A 47 -5.31 15.82 0.59
CA ILE A 47 -6.78 15.81 0.52
C ILE A 47 -7.42 16.03 1.90
N ILE A 48 -6.66 15.84 2.98
CA ILE A 48 -7.13 15.90 4.36
C ILE A 48 -6.25 16.91 5.13
N PRO A 49 -6.68 18.19 5.25
CA PRO A 49 -5.85 19.32 5.69
C PRO A 49 -5.14 19.19 7.05
N ASP A 50 -5.54 18.22 7.88
CA ASP A 50 -5.01 18.02 9.24
C ASP A 50 -4.57 16.58 9.51
N TYR A 51 -4.41 15.75 8.47
CA TYR A 51 -3.96 14.37 8.63
C TYR A 51 -2.47 14.26 8.32
N GLN A 52 -1.68 13.94 9.34
CA GLN A 52 -0.28 13.57 9.21
C GLN A 52 -0.16 12.06 9.37
N PRO A 53 0.14 11.31 8.30
CA PRO A 53 0.31 9.87 8.40
C PRO A 53 1.55 9.56 9.27
N THR A 54 1.42 8.60 10.19
CA THR A 54 2.58 8.06 10.91
C THR A 54 3.43 7.12 10.06
N TYR A 55 2.91 6.72 8.90
CA TYR A 55 3.58 5.92 7.89
C TYR A 55 3.25 6.49 6.51
N GLY A 56 4.19 7.26 5.94
CA GLY A 56 4.08 7.91 4.65
C GLY A 56 4.86 7.20 3.54
N LEU A 57 5.04 7.90 2.41
CA LEU A 57 5.84 7.40 1.29
C LEU A 57 7.32 7.27 1.65
N ASP A 58 7.84 8.15 2.50
CA ASP A 58 9.25 8.13 2.90
C ASP A 58 9.56 6.88 3.74
N GLU A 59 8.69 6.54 4.70
CA GLU A 59 8.79 5.29 5.48
C GLU A 59 8.67 4.07 4.58
N LEU A 60 7.71 4.07 3.64
CA LEU A 60 7.53 2.98 2.68
C LEU A 60 8.80 2.73 1.84
N VAL A 61 9.38 3.80 1.28
CA VAL A 61 10.60 3.70 0.46
C VAL A 61 11.78 3.21 1.29
N ARG A 62 11.96 3.75 2.50
CA ARG A 62 13.01 3.30 3.43
C ARG A 62 12.88 1.81 3.71
N ASP A 63 11.69 1.37 4.08
CA ASP A 63 11.42 0.00 4.50
C ASP A 63 11.58 -1.01 3.34
N ILE A 64 11.14 -0.65 2.12
CA ILE A 64 11.40 -1.45 0.91
C ILE A 64 12.91 -1.61 0.67
N ASN A 65 13.68 -0.54 0.85
CA ASN A 65 15.14 -0.61 0.69
C ASN A 65 15.79 -1.50 1.74
N LEU A 66 15.31 -1.49 2.99
CA LEU A 66 15.79 -2.37 4.05
C LEU A 66 15.54 -3.85 3.73
N VAL A 67 14.33 -4.18 3.23
CA VAL A 67 14.00 -5.54 2.78
C VAL A 67 14.91 -5.97 1.63
N LYS A 68 15.10 -5.10 0.63
CA LYS A 68 15.99 -5.39 -0.51
C LYS A 68 17.44 -5.64 -0.09
N ASN A 69 17.89 -4.93 0.95
CA ASN A 69 19.22 -5.09 1.51
C ASN A 69 19.35 -6.29 2.48
N GLY A 70 18.29 -7.11 2.59
CA GLY A 70 18.32 -8.37 3.33
C GLY A 70 18.12 -8.23 4.84
N ASP A 71 17.57 -7.11 5.32
CA ASP A 71 17.24 -6.96 6.73
C ASP A 71 16.05 -7.86 7.11
N LYS A 72 16.35 -9.00 7.73
CA LYS A 72 15.36 -10.03 8.10
C LYS A 72 14.41 -9.59 9.21
N LYS A 73 14.67 -8.46 9.88
CA LYS A 73 13.80 -7.96 10.97
C LYS A 73 12.51 -7.33 10.45
N LEU A 74 12.48 -6.92 9.18
CA LEU A 74 11.32 -6.28 8.58
C LEU A 74 10.68 -7.25 7.58
N ALA A 75 9.52 -7.80 7.93
CA ALA A 75 8.79 -8.63 6.98
C ALA A 75 8.04 -7.73 6.00
N VAL A 76 8.02 -8.13 4.73
CA VAL A 76 7.24 -7.47 3.69
C VAL A 76 5.76 -7.31 4.10
N HIS A 77 5.21 -8.28 4.85
CA HIS A 77 3.85 -8.21 5.39
C HIS A 77 3.63 -7.10 6.42
N ASP A 78 4.65 -6.70 7.18
CA ASP A 78 4.55 -5.63 8.17
C ASP A 78 4.42 -4.26 7.47
N ILE A 79 5.21 -4.06 6.40
CA ILE A 79 5.12 -2.89 5.51
C ILE A 79 3.70 -2.75 4.97
N LEU A 80 3.14 -3.85 4.45
CA LEU A 80 1.79 -3.86 3.90
C LEU A 80 0.72 -3.56 4.95
N SER A 81 0.89 -4.07 6.16
CA SER A 81 -0.02 -3.83 7.27
C SER A 81 -0.02 -2.34 7.65
N ASN A 82 1.15 -1.74 7.81
CA ASN A 82 1.29 -0.31 8.10
C ASN A 82 0.65 0.54 7.01
N LEU A 83 0.93 0.20 5.75
CA LEU A 83 0.36 0.87 4.58
C LEU A 83 -1.18 0.80 4.58
N TYR A 84 -1.75 -0.36 4.87
CA TYR A 84 -3.19 -0.54 4.95
C TYR A 84 -3.80 0.27 6.12
N TYR A 85 -3.20 0.18 7.31
CA TYR A 85 -3.73 0.84 8.51
C TYR A 85 -3.70 2.37 8.38
N GLU A 86 -2.62 2.95 7.86
CA GLU A 86 -2.57 4.40 7.65
C GLU A 86 -3.50 4.87 6.54
N SER A 87 -3.58 4.15 5.41
CA SER A 87 -4.54 4.45 4.36
C SER A 87 -5.97 4.53 4.92
N ARG A 88 -6.32 3.57 5.77
CA ARG A 88 -7.63 3.48 6.43
C ARG A 88 -7.86 4.63 7.41
N LYS A 89 -6.93 4.90 8.33
CA LYS A 89 -7.06 5.97 9.34
C LYS A 89 -7.34 7.33 8.71
N GLY A 90 -6.62 7.67 7.63
CA GLY A 90 -6.85 8.92 6.90
C GLY A 90 -8.28 9.01 6.38
N VAL A 91 -8.76 7.96 5.72
CA VAL A 91 -10.12 7.90 5.18
C VAL A 91 -11.18 7.95 6.29
N GLU A 92 -11.01 7.20 7.39
CA GLU A 92 -11.91 7.22 8.54
C GLU A 92 -12.02 8.62 9.17
N LYS A 93 -10.88 9.32 9.33
CA LYS A 93 -10.86 10.69 9.86
C LYS A 93 -11.70 11.66 9.03
N LYS A 94 -11.71 11.53 7.71
CA LYS A 94 -12.44 12.44 6.81
C LYS A 94 -13.91 12.04 6.60
N TYR A 95 -14.20 10.75 6.54
CA TYR A 95 -15.51 10.25 6.09
C TYR A 95 -16.32 9.52 7.16
N GLY A 96 -15.76 9.30 8.36
CA GLY A 96 -16.48 8.67 9.49
C GLY A 96 -16.88 7.21 9.25
N LEU A 97 -16.05 6.47 8.50
CA LEU A 97 -16.25 5.05 8.17
C LEU A 97 -15.86 4.10 9.30
#